data_AF-A0A239NZC3-F1
#
_entry.id   AF-A0A239NZC3-F1
#
_cell.length_a   1.000
_cell.length_b   1.000
_cell.length_c   1.000
_cell.angle_alpha   90.00
_cell.angle_beta   90.00
_cell.angle_gamma   90.00
#
_symmetry.space_group_name_H-M   'P 1'
#
loop_
_entity.id
_entity.type
_entity.pdbx_description
1 polymer ?
#
loop_
_entity_poly.entity_id
_entity_poly.type
_entity_poly.pdbx_seq_one_letter_code
_entity_poly.pdbx_strand_id
1 'polypeptide(L)'
;MGQVRSLIVQIERQVLRLRTRLGKRTAVQHLDALAEALQPQGWRFTKFYRPEEFPTPLPLLWVHAGFAKEIGIVVSVRATPGGTWGYYETLRGRQGYLWPCGDAKAAAEQIDAILKHQMFPSTW
;
A
#
# COMPACT_ATOMS: atom_id res chain seq x y z
N MET A 1 -0.55 -35.10 -3.60
CA MET A 1 -0.84 -33.83 -4.33
C MET A 1 -0.79 -32.55 -3.49
N GLY A 2 -0.94 -32.57 -2.15
CA GLY A 2 -0.94 -31.35 -1.32
C GLY A 2 0.43 -30.70 -1.06
N GLN A 3 1.51 -31.49 -0.98
CA GLN A 3 2.87 -30.99 -0.71
C GLN A 3 3.44 -30.13 -1.86
N VAL A 4 3.23 -30.54 -3.11
CA VAL A 4 3.74 -29.83 -4.30
C VAL A 4 3.07 -28.46 -4.45
N ARG A 5 1.76 -28.36 -4.21
CA ARG A 5 1.03 -27.08 -4.22
C ARG A 5 1.53 -26.13 -3.13
N SER A 6 1.87 -26.64 -1.95
CA SER A 6 2.41 -25.83 -0.85
C SER A 6 3.78 -25.21 -1.18
N LEU A 7 4.67 -26.00 -1.79
CA LEU A 7 6.01 -25.55 -2.18
C LEU A 7 5.96 -24.49 -3.30
N ILE A 8 5.09 -24.67 -4.31
CA ILE A 8 4.90 -23.70 -5.40
C ILE A 8 4.47 -22.35 -4.83
N VAL A 9 3.50 -22.35 -3.91
CA VAL A 9 3.00 -21.14 -3.26
C VAL A 9 4.08 -20.48 -2.39
N GLN A 10 4.98 -21.24 -1.76
CA GLN A 10 6.10 -20.69 -0.98
C GLN A 10 7.16 -20.05 -1.89
N ILE A 11 7.53 -20.70 -3.00
CA ILE A 11 8.50 -20.19 -3.97
C ILE A 11 7.97 -18.90 -4.60
N GLU A 12 6.73 -18.89 -5.07
CA GLU A 12 6.09 -17.71 -5.64
C GLU A 12 6.11 -16.53 -4.66
N ARG A 13 5.84 -16.78 -3.36
CA ARG A 13 5.95 -15.74 -2.33
C ARG A 13 7.36 -15.19 -2.19
N GLN A 14 8.39 -16.02 -2.22
CA GLN A 14 9.77 -15.55 -2.11
C GLN A 14 10.16 -14.72 -3.34
N VAL A 15 9.73 -15.15 -4.53
CA VAL A 15 9.92 -14.40 -5.77
C VAL A 15 9.24 -13.04 -5.69
N LEU A 16 7.98 -12.97 -5.25
CA LEU A 16 7.26 -11.69 -5.10
C LEU A 16 7.89 -10.77 -4.05
N ARG A 17 8.38 -11.32 -2.93
CA ARG A 17 9.11 -10.56 -1.92
C ARG A 17 10.41 -9.98 -2.49
N LEU A 18 11.17 -10.79 -3.21
CA LEU A 18 12.40 -10.35 -3.86
C LEU A 18 12.10 -9.26 -4.89
N ARG A 19 11.09 -9.47 -5.74
CA ARG A 19 10.67 -8.51 -6.76
C ARG A 19 10.22 -7.18 -6.16
N THR A 20 9.52 -7.22 -5.02
CA THR A 20 9.13 -6.00 -4.29
C THR A 20 10.36 -5.25 -3.78
N ARG A 21 11.36 -5.96 -3.23
CA ARG A 21 12.61 -5.34 -2.75
C ARG A 21 13.42 -4.72 -3.88
N LEU A 22 13.55 -5.44 -5.01
CA LEU A 22 14.31 -4.96 -6.17
C LEU A 22 13.59 -3.81 -6.89
N GLY A 23 12.26 -3.83 -6.93
CA GLY A 23 11.45 -2.78 -7.56
C GLY A 23 11.14 -1.60 -6.64
N LYS A 24 12.02 -1.26 -5.68
CA LYS A 24 11.82 -0.15 -4.74
C LYS A 24 11.46 1.16 -5.45
N ARG A 25 12.13 1.49 -6.56
CA ARG A 25 11.85 2.69 -7.36
C ARG A 25 10.43 2.70 -7.93
N THR A 26 9.97 1.58 -8.47
CA THR A 26 8.60 1.43 -9.00
C THR A 26 7.56 1.53 -7.88
N ALA A 27 7.84 0.93 -6.73
CA ALA A 27 6.99 1.06 -5.56
C ALA A 27 6.87 2.52 -5.08
N VAL A 28 7.99 3.27 -5.07
CA VAL A 28 7.98 4.71 -4.76
C VAL A 28 7.14 5.50 -5.76
N GLN A 29 7.32 5.28 -7.07
CA GLN A 29 6.53 5.95 -8.11
C GLN A 29 5.03 5.73 -7.93
N HIS A 30 4.60 4.50 -7.62
CA HIS A 30 3.19 4.23 -7.36
C HIS A 30 2.67 4.89 -6.07
N LEU A 31 3.50 5.00 -5.02
CA LEU A 31 3.13 5.71 -3.79
C LEU A 31 3.06 7.23 -3.99
N ASP A 32 3.95 7.79 -4.82
CA ASP A 32 3.91 9.21 -5.19
C ASP A 32 2.62 9.52 -5.98
N ALA A 33 2.30 8.71 -7.00
CA ALA A 33 1.06 8.83 -7.77
C ALA A 33 -0.19 8.71 -6.88
N LEU A 34 -0.17 7.81 -5.88
CA LEU A 34 -1.25 7.68 -4.92
C LEU A 34 -1.39 8.93 -4.03
N ALA A 35 -0.29 9.49 -3.55
CA ALA A 35 -0.31 10.69 -2.75
C ALA A 35 -0.86 11.90 -3.54
N GLU A 36 -0.48 12.04 -4.81
CA GLU A 36 -1.01 13.05 -5.72
C GLU A 36 -2.52 12.88 -5.93
N ALA A 37 -2.99 11.64 -6.13
CA ALA A 37 -4.42 11.36 -6.31
C ALA A 37 -5.26 11.61 -5.05
N LEU A 38 -4.69 11.41 -3.85
CA LEU A 38 -5.35 11.67 -2.57
C LEU A 38 -5.31 13.14 -2.15
N GLN A 39 -4.39 13.96 -2.71
CA GLN A 39 -4.21 15.35 -2.31
C GLN A 39 -5.49 16.22 -2.43
N PRO A 40 -6.30 16.11 -3.51
CA PRO A 40 -7.54 16.87 -3.64
C PRO A 40 -8.59 16.56 -2.56
N GLN A 41 -8.49 15.41 -1.90
CA GLN A 41 -9.41 15.01 -0.82
C GLN A 41 -9.04 15.59 0.54
N GLY A 42 -7.91 16.32 0.65
CA GLY A 42 -7.49 17.01 1.87
C GLY A 42 -6.73 16.15 2.88
N TRP A 43 -6.33 14.93 2.49
CA TRP A 43 -5.50 14.07 3.33
C TRP A 43 -4.06 14.60 3.46
N ARG A 44 -3.41 14.26 4.59
CA ARG A 44 -1.98 14.51 4.80
C ARG A 44 -1.16 13.24 4.62
N PHE A 45 0.10 13.43 4.25
CA PHE A 45 0.99 12.34 3.87
C PHE A 45 2.33 12.44 4.60
N THR A 46 2.79 11.31 5.14
CA THR A 46 4.18 11.13 5.58
C THR A 46 4.82 10.04 4.74
N LYS A 47 5.89 10.40 4.02
CA LYS A 47 6.59 9.52 3.07
C LYS A 47 7.79 8.85 3.75
N PHE A 48 7.68 7.57 4.12
CA PHE A 48 8.74 6.78 4.75
C PHE A 48 9.57 6.00 3.72
N TYR A 49 9.96 6.66 2.63
CA TYR A 49 10.74 6.02 1.56
C TYR A 49 11.81 6.90 0.95
N ARG A 50 12.14 8.02 1.62
CA ARG A 50 13.35 8.78 1.32
C ARG A 50 14.57 7.92 1.66
N PRO A 51 15.37 7.49 0.67
CA PRO A 51 16.47 6.56 0.89
C PRO A 51 17.50 7.04 1.92
N GLU A 52 17.66 8.36 2.05
CA GLU A 52 18.62 9.03 2.91
C GLU A 52 18.18 9.05 4.38
N GLU A 53 16.86 9.00 4.62
CA GLU A 53 16.27 9.18 5.95
C GLU A 53 15.77 7.84 6.54
N PHE A 54 15.39 6.87 5.69
CA PHE A 54 14.77 5.62 6.12
C PHE A 54 15.35 4.40 5.37
N PRO A 55 16.23 3.59 6.00
CA PRO A 55 16.72 2.34 5.43
C PRO A 55 15.66 1.22 5.57
N THR A 56 14.40 1.53 5.26
CA THR A 56 13.33 0.54 5.27
C THR A 56 13.39 -0.33 4.01
N PRO A 57 13.19 -1.65 4.13
CA PRO A 57 13.21 -2.57 2.99
C PRO A 57 11.99 -2.43 2.08
N LEU A 58 10.94 -1.72 2.55
CA LEU A 58 9.70 -1.49 1.83
C LEU A 58 9.33 -0.01 1.93
N PRO A 59 9.09 0.69 0.81
CA PRO A 59 8.52 2.02 0.82
C PRO A 59 7.14 2.05 1.49
N LEU A 60 6.93 3.00 2.41
CA LEU A 60 5.64 3.18 3.09
C LEU A 60 5.15 4.63 2.97
N LEU A 61 3.84 4.78 2.77
CA LEU A 61 3.14 6.06 2.77
C LEU A 61 2.11 6.02 3.90
N TRP A 62 2.25 6.91 4.87
CA TRP A 62 1.19 7.10 5.86
C TRP A 62 0.25 8.21 5.40
N VAL A 63 -1.02 7.85 5.22
CA VAL A 63 -2.12 8.76 4.87
C VAL A 63 -2.94 9.00 6.14
N HIS A 64 -3.20 10.25 6.52
CA HIS A 64 -3.87 10.55 7.78
C HIS A 64 -4.64 11.87 7.76
N ALA A 65 -5.58 12.01 8.70
CA ALA A 65 -6.45 13.18 8.83
C ALA A 65 -5.74 14.45 9.34
N GLY A 66 -4.46 14.38 9.69
CA GLY A 66 -3.69 15.51 10.23
C GLY A 66 -4.07 15.93 11.66
N PHE A 67 -5.33 16.28 11.90
CA PHE A 67 -5.87 16.70 13.20
C PHE A 67 -6.18 15.52 14.13
N ALA A 68 -6.48 14.36 13.58
CA ALA A 68 -6.65 13.12 14.31
C ALA A 68 -5.56 12.14 13.85
N LYS A 69 -4.39 12.17 14.50
CA LYS A 69 -3.25 11.29 14.14
C LYS A 69 -3.56 9.81 14.32
N GLU A 70 -4.57 9.47 15.12
CA GLU A 70 -5.04 8.09 15.29
C GLU A 70 -5.82 7.60 14.07
N ILE A 71 -6.30 8.51 13.23
CA ILE A 71 -7.04 8.19 12.01
C ILE A 71 -6.10 8.27 10.83
N GLY A 72 -5.75 7.10 10.32
CA GLY A 72 -4.85 6.98 9.19
C GLY A 72 -4.61 5.54 8.79
N ILE A 73 -3.96 5.40 7.63
CA ILE A 73 -3.62 4.11 7.04
C ILE A 73 -2.19 4.15 6.53
N VAL A 74 -1.44 3.07 6.78
CA VAL A 74 -0.06 2.92 6.30
C VAL A 74 -0.07 2.04 5.07
N VAL A 75 0.17 2.63 3.90
CA VAL A 75 0.13 1.98 2.60
C VAL A 75 1.54 1.60 2.15
N SER A 76 1.68 0.39 1.60
CA SER A 76 2.87 -0.12 0.93
C SER A 76 2.50 -0.57 -0.48
N VAL A 77 3.50 -0.66 -1.37
CA VAL A 77 3.31 -1.24 -2.72
C VAL A 77 4.06 -2.55 -2.80
N ARG A 78 3.40 -3.60 -3.29
CA ARG A 78 3.95 -4.95 -3.38
C ARG A 78 3.74 -5.53 -4.78
N ALA A 79 4.71 -6.30 -5.24
CA ALA A 79 4.57 -7.05 -6.47
C ALA A 79 3.51 -8.15 -6.30
N THR A 80 2.66 -8.30 -7.31
CA THR A 80 1.61 -9.32 -7.38
C THR A 80 1.92 -10.34 -8.48
N PRO A 81 1.28 -11.54 -8.47
CA PRO A 81 1.38 -12.49 -9.56
C PRO A 81 1.04 -11.84 -10.92
N GLY A 82 1.68 -12.32 -11.99
CA GLY A 82 1.41 -11.82 -13.35
C GLY A 82 2.12 -10.50 -13.70
N GLY A 83 3.18 -10.12 -12.99
CA GLY A 83 3.98 -8.95 -13.39
C GLY A 83 3.40 -7.60 -12.94
N THR A 84 2.34 -7.61 -12.14
CA THR A 84 1.65 -6.38 -11.68
C THR A 84 2.12 -5.95 -10.29
N TRP A 85 1.53 -4.85 -9.81
CA TRP A 85 1.75 -4.26 -8.48
C TRP A 85 0.40 -3.93 -7.84
N GLY A 86 0.34 -4.00 -6.50
CA GLY A 86 -0.84 -3.63 -5.73
C GLY A 86 -0.51 -2.75 -4.53
N TYR A 87 -1.46 -1.89 -4.16
CA TYR A 87 -1.46 -1.15 -2.91
C TYR A 87 -1.93 -2.04 -1.77
N TYR A 88 -1.21 -1.99 -0.65
CA TYR A 88 -1.50 -2.78 0.54
C TYR A 88 -1.44 -1.94 1.81
N GLU A 89 -2.47 -2.05 2.65
CA GLU A 89 -2.42 -1.68 4.05
C GLU A 89 -1.42 -2.57 4.81
N THR A 90 -0.45 -1.93 5.45
CA THR A 90 0.70 -2.61 6.05
C THR A 90 0.32 -3.30 7.36
N LEU A 91 -0.55 -2.68 8.17
CA LEU A 91 -0.96 -3.19 9.48
C LEU A 91 -1.84 -4.44 9.39
N ARG A 92 -2.59 -4.61 8.28
CA ARG A 92 -3.45 -5.79 8.05
C ARG A 92 -2.75 -6.95 7.36
N GLY A 93 -1.42 -6.86 7.20
CA GLY A 93 -0.58 -7.97 6.73
C GLY A 93 -0.99 -8.51 5.36
N ARG A 94 -1.61 -9.70 5.33
CA ARG A 94 -2.08 -10.37 4.10
C ARG A 94 -3.47 -9.96 3.65
N GLN A 95 -4.32 -9.53 4.59
CA GLN A 95 -5.68 -9.07 4.30
C GLN A 95 -5.71 -7.59 3.90
N GLY A 96 -4.56 -6.93 3.93
CA GLY A 96 -4.45 -5.51 3.63
C GLY A 96 -4.45 -5.18 2.13
N TYR A 97 -4.83 -6.07 1.21
CA TYR A 97 -4.91 -5.66 -0.20
C TYR A 97 -5.96 -4.56 -0.37
N LEU A 98 -5.59 -3.45 -1.00
CA LEU A 98 -6.48 -2.30 -1.20
C LEU A 98 -6.93 -2.22 -2.66
N TRP A 99 -5.99 -2.12 -3.59
CA TRP A 99 -6.31 -1.88 -5.01
C TRP A 99 -5.11 -2.20 -5.92
N PRO A 100 -5.29 -2.54 -7.21
CA PRO A 100 -4.17 -2.61 -8.16
C PRO A 100 -3.53 -1.24 -8.41
N CYS A 101 -2.21 -1.19 -8.62
CA CYS A 101 -1.49 0.07 -8.87
C CYS A 101 -1.71 0.68 -10.27
N GLY A 102 -2.43 -0.01 -11.16
CA GLY A 102 -2.75 0.48 -12.50
C GLY A 102 -3.75 1.65 -12.53
N ASP A 103 -4.43 1.90 -11.41
CA ASP A 103 -5.37 3.01 -11.26
C ASP A 103 -5.22 3.64 -9.87
N ALA A 104 -4.38 4.67 -9.78
CA ALA A 104 -4.13 5.40 -8.53
C ALA A 104 -5.36 6.22 -8.08
N LYS A 105 -6.24 6.63 -9.01
CA LYS A 105 -7.42 7.43 -8.69
C LYS A 105 -8.48 6.57 -8.00
N ALA A 106 -8.80 5.40 -8.58
CA ALA A 106 -9.72 4.47 -7.94
C ALA A 106 -9.17 3.95 -6.60
N ALA A 107 -7.85 3.73 -6.51
CA ALA A 107 -7.20 3.41 -5.24
C ALA A 107 -7.36 4.52 -4.19
N ALA A 108 -7.22 5.78 -4.60
CA ALA A 108 -7.41 6.94 -3.73
C ALA A 108 -8.86 7.05 -3.23
N GLU A 109 -9.85 6.86 -4.09
CA GLU A 109 -11.27 6.83 -3.72
C GLU A 109 -11.59 5.71 -2.71
N GLN A 110 -11.01 4.52 -2.91
CA GLN A 110 -11.18 3.40 -1.97
C GLN A 110 -10.56 3.72 -0.58
N ILE A 111 -9.38 4.34 -0.56
CA ILE A 111 -8.70 4.74 0.68
C ILE A 111 -9.47 5.87 1.39
N ASP A 112 -9.96 6.84 0.63
CA ASP A 112 -10.79 7.94 1.14
C ASP A 112 -12.03 7.42 1.87
N ALA A 113 -12.75 6.47 1.26
CA ALA A 113 -13.92 5.85 1.86
C ALA A 113 -13.58 5.13 3.18
N ILE A 114 -12.45 4.39 3.23
CA ILE A 114 -11.98 3.72 4.44
C ILE A 114 -11.69 4.75 5.54
N LEU A 115 -10.96 5.81 5.22
CA LEU A 115 -10.58 6.82 6.21
C LEU A 115 -11.79 7.64 6.68
N LYS A 116 -12.71 8.02 5.79
CA LYS A 116 -13.96 8.68 6.16
C LYS A 116 -14.82 7.82 7.07
N HIS A 117 -14.91 6.51 6.81
CA HIS A 117 -15.61 5.59 7.69
C HIS A 117 -14.95 5.51 9.08
N GLN A 118 -13.62 5.53 9.17
CA GLN A 118 -12.92 5.60 10.46
C GLN A 118 -13.19 6.92 11.20
N MET A 119 -13.35 8.04 10.50
CA MET A 119 -13.69 9.34 11.11
C MET A 119 -15.13 9.42 11.61
N PHE A 120 -16.06 8.80 10.89
CA PHE A 120 -17.49 8.88 11.16
C PHE A 120 -18.13 7.49 11.19
N PRO A 121 -17.81 6.66 12.21
CA PRO A 121 -18.20 5.26 12.27
C PRO A 121 -19.73 5.03 12.32
N SER A 122 -20.51 6.06 12.63
CA SER A 122 -21.97 6.02 12.78
C SER A 122 -22.76 6.73 11.67
N THR A 123 -22.11 7.10 10.56
CA THR A 123 -22.77 7.76 9.41
C THR A 123 -23.16 6.82 8.26
N TRP A 124 -22.99 5.51 8.45
CA TRP A 124 -23.20 4.48 7.42
C TRP A 124 -23.90 3.24 8.00
#